data_AF-A0A8M1KEW8-F1
#
_entry.id   AF-A0A8M1KEW8-F1
#
_cell.length_a   1.000
_cell.length_b   1.000
_cell.length_c   1.000
_cell.angle_alpha   90.00
_cell.angle_beta   90.00
_cell.angle_gamma   90.00
#
_symmetry.space_group_name_H-M   'P 1'
#
loop_
_entity.id
_entity.type
_entity.pdbx_description
1 polymer ?
#
loop_
_entity_poly.entity_id
_entity_poly.type
_entity_poly.pdbx_seq_one_letter_code
_entity_poly.pdbx_strand_id
1 'polypeptide(L)'
;MNGNVAGQHPQVFMVEGRDRRQVHPQQHPPRIDPGLVPCWTFPPARDKARGHHSWSGLITILVMVLVLVFAALALGAFQIQSLQNQLADLTKDVNSDSTITAPQRQIGFLEDVGEDEECKPAAAHLTVNTERPADHKTLQWESRHGRAFTKGLLYRNGGLQVNRTGLYFIYSRVEILGNQCSKARFISHTVFVRRKGSSPITLMEGHKMGYCDETKRQLWTSESSLGAVLKLRQEDWVYVNVSVPDLINRANPYGNYFGLYQIV
;
A
#
# COMPACT_ATOMS: atom_id res chain seq x y z
N MET A 1 -54.06 -5.95 -30.71
CA MET A 1 -54.76 -5.39 -29.52
C MET A 1 -53.69 -5.01 -28.50
N ASN A 2 -53.57 -3.70 -28.27
CA ASN A 2 -53.09 -2.95 -27.10
C ASN A 2 -51.99 -3.61 -26.24
N GLY A 3 -50.77 -3.06 -26.08
CA GLY A 3 -50.38 -1.66 -25.98
C GLY A 3 -50.43 -1.21 -24.52
N ASN A 4 -49.27 -1.07 -23.87
CA ASN A 4 -48.87 0.10 -23.06
C ASN A 4 -47.67 -0.20 -22.15
N VAL A 5 -46.52 0.39 -22.52
CA VAL A 5 -45.43 0.74 -21.61
C VAL A 5 -45.70 2.17 -21.16
N ALA A 6 -45.74 2.42 -19.85
CA ALA A 6 -45.74 3.77 -19.30
C ALA A 6 -44.80 3.79 -18.09
N GLY A 7 -43.65 4.44 -18.28
CA GLY A 7 -42.78 4.85 -17.18
C GLY A 7 -43.39 6.04 -16.45
N GLN A 8 -43.11 6.16 -15.15
CA GLN A 8 -43.57 7.27 -14.35
C GLN A 8 -42.45 7.71 -13.40
N HIS A 9 -41.78 8.80 -13.78
CA HIS A 9 -40.93 9.59 -12.88
C HIS A 9 -41.79 10.68 -12.22
N PRO A 10 -41.55 11.02 -10.94
CA PRO A 10 -42.29 12.09 -10.27
C PRO A 10 -41.76 13.47 -10.67
N GLN A 11 -42.69 14.43 -10.79
CA GLN A 11 -42.43 15.82 -11.14
C GLN A 11 -42.14 16.66 -9.90
N VAL A 12 -41.18 17.58 -10.01
CA VAL A 12 -40.89 18.61 -9.01
C VAL A 12 -41.23 19.96 -9.63
N PHE A 13 -42.24 20.64 -9.07
CA PHE A 13 -42.63 22.00 -9.46
C PHE A 13 -41.76 23.02 -8.72
N MET A 14 -41.10 23.90 -9.47
CA MET A 14 -40.51 25.15 -8.99
C MET A 14 -41.52 26.27 -9.22
N VAL A 15 -41.86 27.04 -8.18
CA VAL A 15 -42.67 28.25 -8.31
C VAL A 15 -41.88 29.42 -7.75
N GLU A 16 -41.40 30.27 -8.64
CA GLU A 16 -40.85 31.60 -8.34
C GLU A 16 -41.81 32.64 -8.93
N GLY A 17 -42.43 33.44 -8.06
CA GLY A 17 -43.37 34.49 -8.44
C GLY A 17 -42.83 35.86 -8.03
N ARG A 18 -42.42 36.64 -9.03
CA ARG A 18 -41.94 38.01 -8.90
C ARG A 18 -43.05 39.01 -9.26
N ASP A 19 -43.23 40.01 -8.38
CA ASP A 19 -43.60 41.42 -8.59
C ASP A 19 -44.58 41.87 -9.71
N ARG A 20 -45.58 42.67 -9.30
CA ARG A 20 -45.76 44.13 -9.59
C ARG A 20 -47.23 44.58 -9.73
N ARG A 21 -47.66 45.48 -8.84
CA ARG A 21 -48.67 46.57 -9.02
C ARG A 21 -48.23 47.68 -8.05
N GLN A 22 -48.37 48.99 -8.23
CA GLN A 22 -48.89 49.90 -9.24
C GLN A 22 -48.34 51.31 -8.87
N VAL A 23 -48.29 52.24 -9.82
CA VAL A 23 -47.65 53.57 -9.72
C VAL A 23 -48.73 54.67 -9.60
N HIS A 24 -48.66 55.47 -8.51
CA HIS A 24 -48.85 56.96 -8.36
C HIS A 24 -50.11 57.70 -8.91
N PRO A 25 -50.33 59.02 -8.64
CA PRO A 25 -50.24 59.85 -7.41
C PRO A 25 -51.35 60.94 -7.28
N GLN A 26 -51.37 61.76 -6.21
CA GLN A 26 -51.68 63.23 -6.21
C GLN A 26 -51.58 63.84 -4.78
N GLN A 27 -50.67 64.80 -4.49
CA GLN A 27 -50.78 66.29 -4.49
C GLN A 27 -51.59 66.90 -3.31
N HIS A 28 -50.97 67.33 -2.19
CA HIS A 28 -50.45 68.67 -1.77
C HIS A 28 -51.44 69.58 -0.96
N PRO A 29 -50.97 70.52 -0.08
CA PRO A 29 -51.45 70.85 1.30
C PRO A 29 -52.01 72.31 1.40
N PRO A 30 -51.85 73.19 2.45
CA PRO A 30 -51.57 73.12 3.91
C PRO A 30 -52.49 74.07 4.79
N ARG A 31 -52.26 74.21 6.12
CA ARG A 31 -52.11 75.49 6.91
C ARG A 31 -52.56 75.42 8.40
N ILE A 32 -51.65 75.65 9.36
CA ILE A 32 -51.36 76.88 10.17
C ILE A 32 -52.18 76.91 11.49
N ASP A 33 -51.64 76.46 12.62
CA ASP A 33 -50.85 77.20 13.66
C ASP A 33 -51.77 77.71 14.80
N PRO A 34 -51.27 78.34 15.89
CA PRO A 34 -50.50 77.72 16.97
C PRO A 34 -51.02 78.21 18.35
N GLY A 35 -50.43 77.75 19.45
CA GLY A 35 -50.60 78.43 20.73
C GLY A 35 -50.02 77.64 21.89
N LEU A 36 -48.76 77.89 22.26
CA LEU A 36 -48.39 78.82 23.35
C LEU A 36 -48.51 78.09 24.71
N VAL A 37 -47.51 77.95 25.57
CA VAL A 37 -46.24 78.69 25.78
C VAL A 37 -45.31 77.82 26.68
N PRO A 38 -44.13 78.30 27.17
CA PRO A 38 -42.85 77.60 27.21
C PRO A 38 -42.60 77.01 28.62
N CYS A 39 -41.40 76.54 29.00
CA CYS A 39 -40.56 77.29 29.95
C CYS A 39 -39.29 76.52 30.42
N TRP A 40 -38.13 77.21 30.31
CA TRP A 40 -36.87 77.10 31.08
C TRP A 40 -36.04 75.80 31.12
N THR A 41 -34.81 75.83 30.57
CA THR A 41 -33.51 75.64 31.28
C THR A 41 -32.29 75.76 30.32
N PHE A 42 -31.21 76.38 30.81
CA PHE A 42 -29.89 76.54 30.17
C PHE A 42 -29.02 75.26 30.30
N PRO A 43 -27.90 75.11 29.54
CA PRO A 43 -27.33 73.83 29.11
C PRO A 43 -26.17 73.31 29.98
N PRO A 44 -25.59 72.13 29.68
CA PRO A 44 -24.15 71.96 29.80
C PRO A 44 -23.50 71.61 28.44
N ALA A 45 -22.24 72.01 28.34
CA ALA A 45 -21.37 71.87 27.19
C ALA A 45 -21.27 70.41 26.68
N ARG A 46 -21.24 70.24 25.36
CA ARG A 46 -20.84 68.98 24.74
C ARG A 46 -19.32 68.84 24.85
N ASP A 47 -18.87 68.15 25.90
CA ASP A 47 -17.53 67.58 25.89
C ASP A 47 -17.48 66.39 24.93
N LYS A 48 -16.54 66.45 23.98
CA LYS A 48 -16.22 65.37 23.06
C LYS A 48 -15.57 64.22 23.84
N ALA A 49 -16.37 63.23 24.24
CA ALA A 49 -15.83 61.91 24.58
C ALA A 49 -15.48 61.17 23.28
N ARG A 50 -14.18 61.08 22.98
CA ARG A 50 -13.65 60.22 21.90
C ARG A 50 -14.02 58.77 22.20
N GLY A 51 -14.84 58.16 21.34
CA GLY A 51 -15.13 56.74 21.38
C GLY A 51 -13.89 55.92 21.00
N HIS A 52 -13.25 55.31 21.98
CA HIS A 52 -12.24 54.27 21.76
C HIS A 52 -12.82 52.93 22.21
N HIS A 53 -13.62 52.30 21.36
CA HIS A 53 -14.14 50.96 21.67
C HIS A 53 -14.46 50.15 20.40
N SER A 54 -13.43 49.60 19.73
CA SER A 54 -13.55 48.37 18.91
C SER A 54 -12.19 47.81 18.43
N TRP A 55 -11.18 47.74 19.30
CA TRP A 55 -9.92 47.03 18.98
C TRP A 55 -9.54 45.98 20.03
N SER A 56 -10.05 46.13 21.25
CA SER A 56 -9.85 45.21 22.38
C SER A 56 -10.32 43.77 22.07
N GLY A 57 -11.49 43.60 21.43
CA GLY A 57 -12.05 42.26 21.17
C GLY A 57 -11.27 41.41 20.15
N LEU A 58 -10.64 42.04 19.16
CA LEU A 58 -9.80 41.31 18.20
C LEU A 58 -8.47 40.90 18.84
N ILE A 59 -7.92 41.75 19.71
CA ILE A 59 -6.70 41.46 20.46
C ILE A 59 -6.94 40.31 21.44
N THR A 60 -8.08 40.27 22.14
CA THR A 60 -8.39 39.16 23.05
C THR A 60 -8.57 37.83 22.32
N ILE A 61 -9.22 37.82 21.15
CA ILE A 61 -9.33 36.62 20.31
C ILE A 61 -7.96 36.15 19.83
N LEU A 62 -7.11 37.06 19.36
CA LEU A 62 -5.75 36.75 18.92
C LEU A 62 -4.93 36.11 20.06
N VAL A 63 -5.00 36.68 21.27
CA VAL A 63 -4.31 36.15 22.45
C VAL A 63 -4.84 34.77 22.82
N MET A 64 -6.16 34.54 22.77
CA MET A 64 -6.76 33.23 23.03
C MET A 64 -6.26 32.15 22.04
N VAL A 65 -6.22 32.48 20.74
CA VAL A 65 -5.70 31.56 19.72
C VAL A 65 -4.23 31.25 19.96
N LEU A 66 -3.43 32.27 20.29
CA LEU A 66 -2.01 32.09 20.61
C LEU A 66 -1.82 31.15 21.81
N VAL A 67 -2.60 31.31 22.88
CA VAL A 67 -2.55 30.45 24.07
C VAL A 67 -2.91 29.00 23.70
N LEU A 68 -3.94 28.78 22.86
CA LEU A 68 -4.31 27.44 22.42
C LEU A 68 -3.20 26.77 21.60
N VAL A 69 -2.55 27.53 20.71
CA VAL A 69 -1.42 27.03 19.92
C VAL A 69 -0.26 26.64 20.84
N PHE A 70 0.12 27.49 21.79
CA PHE A 70 1.18 27.17 22.75
C PHE A 70 0.83 25.99 23.65
N ALA A 71 -0.42 25.86 24.09
CA ALA A 71 -0.87 24.71 24.87
C ALA A 71 -0.76 23.40 24.05
N ALA A 72 -1.18 23.42 22.79
CA ALA A 72 -1.05 22.27 21.89
C ALA A 72 0.41 21.89 21.65
N LEU A 73 1.30 22.87 21.43
CA LEU A 73 2.74 22.64 21.28
C LEU A 73 3.36 22.07 22.56
N ALA A 74 2.98 22.59 23.73
CA ALA A 74 3.47 22.10 25.02
C ALA A 74 3.03 20.66 25.28
N LEU A 75 1.77 20.31 24.98
CA LEU A 75 1.27 18.93 25.07
C LEU A 75 2.01 18.00 24.10
N GLY A 76 2.24 18.45 22.86
CA GLY A 76 3.02 17.69 21.88
C GLY A 76 4.45 17.44 22.35
N ALA A 77 5.14 18.48 22.84
CA ALA A 77 6.48 18.36 23.39
C ALA A 77 6.54 17.42 24.60
N PHE A 78 5.54 17.50 25.49
CA PHE A 78 5.44 16.61 26.65
C PHE A 78 5.23 15.14 26.24
N GLN A 79 4.37 14.87 25.25
CA GLN A 79 4.17 13.52 24.72
C GLN A 79 5.45 12.98 24.08
N ILE A 80 6.14 13.78 23.27
CA ILE A 80 7.41 13.38 22.65
C ILE A 80 8.47 13.08 23.73
N GLN A 81 8.60 13.94 24.74
CA GLN A 81 9.54 13.72 25.84
C GLN A 81 9.19 12.45 26.64
N SER A 82 7.90 12.21 26.90
CA SER A 82 7.44 11.00 27.60
C SER A 82 7.79 9.74 26.81
N LEU A 83 7.57 9.74 25.49
CA LEU A 83 7.95 8.63 24.61
C LEU A 83 9.46 8.42 24.56
N GLN A 84 10.24 9.51 24.51
CA GLN A 84 11.70 9.44 24.55
C GLN A 84 12.20 8.86 25.89
N ASN A 85 11.58 9.25 27.00
CA ASN A 85 11.91 8.71 28.32
C ASN A 85 11.57 7.22 28.41
N GLN A 86 10.42 6.79 27.88
CA GLN A 86 10.08 5.35 27.81
C GLN A 86 11.09 4.58 26.96
N LEU A 87 11.48 5.10 25.80
CA LEU A 87 12.52 4.48 24.96
C LEU A 87 13.87 4.39 25.69
N ALA A 88 14.25 5.43 26.45
CA ALA A 88 15.49 5.43 27.22
C ALA A 88 15.46 4.41 28.37
N ASP A 89 14.30 4.22 29.01
CA ASP A 89 14.09 3.24 30.07
C ASP A 89 14.15 1.81 29.51
N LEU A 90 13.41 1.52 28.44
CA LEU A 90 13.50 0.24 27.74
C LEU A 90 14.92 -0.05 27.24
N THR A 91 15.66 0.97 26.77
CA THR A 91 17.05 0.80 26.35
C THR A 91 17.97 0.45 27.52
N LYS A 92 17.72 1.02 28.71
CA LYS A 92 18.47 0.67 29.92
C LYS A 92 18.14 -0.74 30.39
N ASP A 93 16.86 -1.11 30.41
CA ASP A 93 16.41 -2.45 30.79
C ASP A 93 17.02 -3.52 29.86
N VAL A 94 17.03 -3.26 28.54
CA VAL A 94 17.69 -4.12 27.55
C VAL A 94 19.20 -4.21 27.79
N ASN A 95 19.87 -3.12 28.17
CA ASN A 95 21.31 -3.11 28.44
C ASN A 95 21.67 -3.77 29.79
N SER A 96 20.78 -3.75 30.79
CA SER A 96 21.00 -4.45 32.06
C SER A 96 20.75 -5.96 31.97
N ASP A 97 19.86 -6.42 31.08
CA ASP A 97 19.48 -7.83 30.96
C ASP A 97 20.17 -8.60 29.82
N SER A 98 21.04 -7.98 29.01
CA SER A 98 21.69 -8.66 27.87
C SER A 98 23.15 -9.09 28.12
N THR A 99 23.30 -10.24 28.77
CA THR A 99 23.96 -11.35 28.06
C THR A 99 22.94 -11.93 27.08
N ILE A 100 23.22 -11.80 25.77
CA ILE A 100 22.49 -12.34 24.61
C ILE A 100 21.46 -11.38 23.96
N THR A 101 21.96 -10.75 22.88
CA THR A 101 21.31 -10.42 21.59
C THR A 101 20.24 -9.32 21.54
N ALA A 102 20.68 -8.12 21.19
CA ALA A 102 19.85 -7.03 20.69
C ALA A 102 19.19 -7.36 19.34
N PRO A 103 17.98 -6.84 19.03
CA PRO A 103 17.40 -6.97 17.70
C PRO A 103 18.16 -6.01 16.77
N GLN A 104 19.17 -6.52 16.08
CA GLN A 104 19.87 -5.77 15.05
C GLN A 104 18.87 -5.39 13.96
N ARG A 105 18.62 -4.08 13.82
CA ARG A 105 18.12 -3.51 12.57
C ARG A 105 19.10 -3.94 11.49
N GLN A 106 18.58 -4.71 10.53
CA GLN A 106 19.30 -5.22 9.37
C GLN A 106 19.73 -4.06 8.46
N ILE A 107 20.85 -3.43 8.81
CA ILE A 107 21.64 -2.57 7.93
C ILE A 107 22.92 -3.36 7.72
N GLY A 108 23.13 -3.81 6.47
CA GLY A 108 24.33 -4.54 6.10
C GLY A 108 25.56 -3.69 6.39
N PHE A 109 26.34 -4.11 7.38
CA PHE A 109 27.70 -3.62 7.58
C PHE A 109 28.54 -4.26 6.47
N LEU A 110 28.84 -3.49 5.42
CA LEU A 110 29.91 -3.82 4.49
C LEU A 110 31.22 -3.55 5.22
N GLU A 111 31.63 -4.49 6.07
CA GLU A 111 33.03 -4.63 6.41
C GLU A 111 33.69 -5.36 5.25
N ASP A 112 34.36 -4.59 4.39
CA ASP A 112 35.37 -5.09 3.46
C ASP A 112 36.58 -5.55 4.28
N VAL A 113 36.41 -6.65 4.99
CA VAL A 113 37.49 -7.39 5.66
C VAL A 113 37.57 -8.70 4.91
N GLY A 114 38.62 -8.81 4.07
CA GLY A 114 38.94 -9.92 3.17
C GLY A 114 38.19 -11.21 3.49
N GLU A 115 37.05 -11.39 2.83
CA GLU A 115 36.19 -12.54 3.07
C GLU A 115 36.86 -13.77 2.46
N ASP A 116 37.26 -14.72 3.31
CA ASP A 116 37.38 -16.11 2.88
C ASP A 116 36.11 -16.45 2.08
N GLU A 117 36.27 -16.78 0.80
CA GLU A 117 35.18 -17.12 -0.15
C GLU A 117 34.24 -18.23 0.38
N GLU A 118 34.62 -18.88 1.48
CA GLU A 118 33.96 -19.98 2.12
C GLU A 118 32.80 -19.58 3.06
N CYS A 119 32.59 -18.30 3.40
CA CYS A 119 31.56 -17.89 4.38
C CYS A 119 30.41 -17.03 3.83
N LYS A 120 30.30 -16.87 2.51
CA LYS A 120 29.19 -16.11 1.92
C LYS A 120 27.88 -16.94 1.94
N PRO A 121 26.76 -16.39 2.44
CA PRO A 121 25.49 -17.12 2.49
C PRO A 121 25.00 -17.44 1.06
N ALA A 122 24.59 -18.69 0.86
CA ALA A 122 24.10 -19.19 -0.42
C ALA A 122 22.77 -18.51 -0.79
N ALA A 123 22.71 -17.88 -1.96
CA ALA A 123 21.53 -17.16 -2.43
C ALA A 123 21.42 -17.17 -3.96
N ALA A 124 20.21 -17.32 -4.47
CA ALA A 124 19.91 -17.23 -5.88
C ALA A 124 18.54 -16.57 -6.11
N HIS A 125 18.48 -15.78 -7.18
CA HIS A 125 17.25 -15.28 -7.76
C HIS A 125 17.32 -15.56 -9.25
N LEU A 126 16.37 -16.32 -9.77
CA LEU A 126 16.29 -16.69 -11.17
C LEU A 126 15.03 -16.06 -11.77
N THR A 127 15.14 -15.61 -13.02
CA THR A 127 14.01 -15.04 -13.78
C THR A 127 13.66 -15.96 -14.93
N VAL A 128 12.45 -15.84 -15.50
CA VAL A 128 12.03 -16.75 -16.59
C VAL A 128 12.97 -16.66 -17.78
N ASN A 129 13.35 -17.81 -18.33
CA ASN A 129 14.07 -17.84 -19.59
C ASN A 129 13.08 -17.61 -20.75
N THR A 130 13.31 -16.55 -21.52
CA THR A 130 12.46 -16.19 -22.67
C THR A 130 12.79 -17.01 -23.93
N GLU A 131 14.02 -17.49 -24.05
CA GLU A 131 14.53 -18.19 -25.24
C GLU A 131 14.31 -19.69 -25.18
N ARG A 132 14.34 -20.27 -23.97
CA ARG A 132 14.22 -21.72 -23.76
C ARG A 132 12.83 -22.06 -23.21
N PRO A 133 12.01 -22.83 -23.96
CA PRO A 133 10.74 -23.33 -23.43
C PRO A 133 10.99 -24.30 -22.27
N ALA A 134 9.91 -24.60 -21.53
CA ALA A 134 9.99 -25.60 -20.47
C ALA A 134 10.35 -26.97 -21.04
N ASP A 135 11.12 -27.74 -20.27
CA ASP A 135 11.48 -29.11 -20.62
C ASP A 135 10.72 -30.08 -19.70
N HIS A 136 9.92 -30.96 -20.28
CA HIS A 136 9.09 -31.92 -19.54
C HIS A 136 8.35 -31.29 -18.33
N LYS A 137 7.75 -30.11 -18.53
CA LYS A 137 7.06 -29.26 -17.54
C LYS A 137 7.93 -28.53 -16.49
N THR A 138 9.23 -28.82 -16.45
CA THR A 138 10.17 -28.08 -15.60
C THR A 138 10.50 -26.74 -16.27
N LEU A 139 10.29 -25.64 -15.53
CA LEU A 139 10.59 -24.31 -16.06
C LEU A 139 12.10 -24.11 -16.21
N GLN A 140 12.48 -23.48 -17.31
CA GLN A 140 13.85 -23.03 -17.54
C GLN A 140 13.99 -21.57 -17.13
N TRP A 141 15.11 -21.25 -16.50
CA TRP A 141 15.37 -19.96 -15.91
C TRP A 141 16.64 -19.31 -16.46
N GLU A 142 16.68 -17.98 -16.43
CA GLU A 142 17.88 -17.16 -16.56
C GLU A 142 18.50 -16.99 -15.17
N SER A 143 19.83 -17.16 -15.08
CA SER A 143 20.59 -17.25 -13.83
C SER A 143 21.74 -16.25 -13.70
N ARG A 144 22.09 -15.54 -14.78
CA ARG A 144 23.28 -14.68 -14.86
C ARG A 144 22.96 -13.25 -15.29
N HIS A 145 21.95 -13.06 -16.14
CA HIS A 145 21.68 -11.76 -16.75
C HIS A 145 20.53 -11.01 -16.06
N GLY A 146 20.54 -9.68 -16.18
CA GLY A 146 19.50 -8.82 -15.64
C GLY A 146 19.48 -8.81 -14.12
N ARG A 147 18.33 -9.17 -13.52
CA ARG A 147 18.17 -9.28 -12.07
C ARG A 147 18.46 -10.69 -11.54
N ALA A 148 18.79 -11.63 -12.43
CA ALA A 148 19.10 -12.99 -12.03
C ALA A 148 20.53 -13.11 -11.53
N PHE A 149 20.73 -13.90 -10.49
CA PHE A 149 22.04 -14.24 -9.97
C PHE A 149 22.03 -15.58 -9.24
N THR A 150 23.22 -16.16 -9.10
CA THR A 150 23.50 -17.34 -8.27
C THR A 150 24.79 -17.11 -7.51
N LYS A 151 24.77 -17.27 -6.19
CA LYS A 151 25.93 -17.17 -5.30
C LYS A 151 25.94 -18.37 -4.35
N GLY A 152 27.02 -19.14 -4.33
CA GLY A 152 27.15 -20.33 -3.48
C GLY A 152 26.20 -21.49 -3.84
N LEU A 153 25.60 -21.46 -5.03
CA LEU A 153 24.62 -22.42 -5.55
C LEU A 153 24.94 -22.75 -7.01
N LEU A 154 24.66 -23.97 -7.45
CA LEU A 154 24.84 -24.36 -8.86
C LEU A 154 23.49 -24.36 -9.58
N TYR A 155 23.42 -23.72 -10.74
CA TYR A 155 22.25 -23.77 -11.61
C TYR A 155 22.49 -24.72 -12.79
N ARG A 156 21.57 -25.65 -13.03
CA ARG A 156 21.60 -26.56 -14.19
C ARG A 156 20.21 -27.07 -14.54
N ASN A 157 19.86 -27.03 -15.82
CA ASN A 157 18.63 -27.63 -16.38
C ASN A 157 17.36 -27.25 -15.60
N GLY A 158 17.20 -25.97 -15.25
CA GLY A 158 16.03 -25.46 -14.53
C GLY A 158 16.06 -25.66 -13.01
N GLY A 159 17.11 -26.28 -12.46
CA GLY A 159 17.24 -26.55 -11.02
C GLY A 159 18.38 -25.78 -10.35
N LEU A 160 18.21 -25.51 -9.05
CA LEU A 160 19.24 -25.00 -8.15
C LEU A 160 19.75 -26.13 -7.24
N GLN A 161 21.04 -26.40 -7.28
CA GLN A 161 21.70 -27.33 -6.36
C GLN A 161 22.22 -26.59 -5.14
N VAL A 162 21.92 -27.15 -3.98
CA VAL A 162 22.37 -26.65 -2.69
C VAL A 162 23.71 -27.27 -2.31
N ASN A 163 24.69 -26.43 -2.01
CA ASN A 163 26.04 -26.89 -1.65
C ASN A 163 26.20 -27.20 -0.15
N ARG A 164 25.30 -26.70 0.71
CA ARG A 164 25.37 -26.86 2.18
C ARG A 164 24.00 -27.22 2.77
N THR A 165 23.99 -28.21 3.66
CA THR A 165 22.78 -28.52 4.44
C THR A 165 22.42 -27.35 5.35
N GLY A 166 21.16 -26.91 5.34
CA GLY A 166 20.74 -25.74 6.10
C GLY A 166 19.26 -25.45 6.00
N LEU A 167 18.82 -24.36 6.62
CA LEU A 167 17.47 -23.84 6.46
C LEU A 167 17.46 -22.80 5.34
N TYR A 168 16.60 -23.01 4.35
CA TYR A 168 16.49 -22.14 3.19
C TYR A 168 15.09 -21.56 3.11
N PHE A 169 14.97 -20.26 2.88
CA PHE A 169 13.74 -19.70 2.38
C PHE A 169 13.70 -19.91 0.87
N ILE A 170 12.72 -20.66 0.40
CA ILE A 170 12.52 -20.98 -1.01
C ILE A 170 11.27 -20.27 -1.48
N TYR A 171 11.31 -19.62 -2.64
CA TYR A 171 10.18 -18.90 -3.19
C TYR A 171 10.08 -19.05 -4.71
N SER A 172 8.85 -19.02 -5.23
CA SER A 172 8.58 -19.08 -6.66
C SER A 172 7.31 -18.31 -6.97
N ARG A 173 7.30 -17.56 -8.07
CA ARG A 173 6.11 -16.90 -8.63
C ARG A 173 6.03 -17.22 -10.11
N VAL A 174 4.82 -17.55 -10.56
CA VAL A 174 4.51 -17.76 -11.97
C VAL A 174 3.26 -16.98 -12.36
N GLU A 175 3.31 -16.39 -13.53
CA GLU A 175 2.22 -15.69 -14.20
C GLU A 175 1.85 -16.46 -15.47
N ILE A 176 0.56 -16.74 -15.59
CA ILE A 176 -0.03 -17.54 -16.64
C ILE A 176 -0.95 -16.64 -17.44
N LEU A 177 -0.80 -16.67 -18.77
CA LEU A 177 -1.55 -15.90 -19.73
C LEU A 177 -2.11 -16.87 -20.79
N GLY A 178 -3.43 -16.89 -20.94
CA GLY A 178 -4.10 -17.70 -21.94
C GLY A 178 -5.11 -16.87 -22.73
N ASN A 179 -5.30 -17.21 -23.99
CA ASN A 179 -6.31 -16.60 -24.87
C ASN A 179 -7.56 -17.47 -25.06
N GLN A 180 -7.50 -18.72 -24.60
CA GLN A 180 -8.60 -19.68 -24.59
C GLN A 180 -8.54 -20.43 -23.26
N CYS A 181 -9.69 -20.58 -22.61
CA CYS A 181 -9.79 -21.42 -21.44
C CYS A 181 -9.85 -22.88 -21.89
N SER A 182 -8.77 -23.64 -21.70
CA SER A 182 -8.73 -25.06 -22.04
C SER A 182 -9.37 -25.89 -20.93
N LYS A 183 -9.77 -27.13 -21.24
CA LYS A 183 -10.34 -28.09 -20.26
C LYS A 183 -9.38 -28.48 -19.12
N ALA A 184 -8.17 -27.95 -19.05
CA ALA A 184 -7.29 -28.18 -17.90
C ALA A 184 -8.01 -27.66 -16.65
N ARG A 185 -8.57 -28.56 -15.84
CA ARG A 185 -9.45 -28.20 -14.71
C ARG A 185 -8.74 -27.42 -13.60
N PHE A 186 -7.41 -27.44 -13.61
CA PHE A 186 -6.59 -26.83 -12.58
C PHE A 186 -5.21 -26.43 -13.09
N ILE A 187 -4.66 -25.42 -12.45
CA ILE A 187 -3.26 -25.04 -12.50
C ILE A 187 -2.62 -25.61 -11.23
N SER A 188 -1.62 -26.46 -11.39
CA SER A 188 -0.72 -26.84 -10.29
C SER A 188 0.63 -26.17 -10.51
N HIS A 189 1.12 -25.50 -9.48
CA HIS A 189 2.45 -24.91 -9.39
C HIS A 189 3.17 -25.61 -8.25
N THR A 190 4.29 -26.25 -8.51
CA THR A 190 4.97 -27.12 -7.54
C THR A 190 6.44 -26.77 -7.45
N VAL A 191 6.95 -26.65 -6.23
CA VAL A 191 8.38 -26.65 -5.94
C VAL A 191 8.72 -28.01 -5.36
N PHE A 192 9.74 -28.68 -5.92
CA PHE A 192 10.10 -30.03 -5.51
C PHE A 192 11.62 -30.22 -5.50
N VAL A 193 12.07 -31.20 -4.72
CA VAL A 193 13.48 -31.57 -4.63
C VAL A 193 13.73 -32.92 -5.30
N ARG A 194 14.85 -33.05 -6.02
CA ARG A 194 15.35 -34.31 -6.56
C ARG A 194 16.68 -34.64 -5.91
N ARG A 195 16.80 -35.87 -5.43
CA ARG A 195 18.02 -36.42 -4.83
C ARG A 195 18.49 -37.61 -5.65
N LYS A 196 19.79 -37.80 -5.76
CA LYS A 196 20.36 -38.93 -6.52
C LYS A 196 19.85 -40.25 -5.93
N GLY A 197 19.22 -41.09 -6.75
CA GLY A 197 18.69 -42.39 -6.32
C GLY A 197 17.39 -42.34 -5.52
N SER A 198 16.65 -41.22 -5.53
CA SER A 198 15.34 -41.11 -4.88
C SER A 198 14.29 -40.54 -5.82
N SER A 199 13.02 -40.87 -5.56
CA SER A 199 11.91 -40.19 -6.23
C SER A 199 11.89 -38.69 -5.88
N PRO A 200 11.39 -37.83 -6.77
CA PRO A 200 11.16 -36.42 -6.45
C PRO A 200 10.24 -36.26 -5.24
N ILE A 201 10.55 -35.30 -4.36
CA ILE A 201 9.75 -34.99 -3.17
C ILE A 201 9.20 -33.57 -3.32
N THR A 202 7.88 -33.43 -3.28
CA THR A 202 7.21 -32.12 -3.29
C THR A 202 7.50 -31.37 -2.00
N LEU A 203 7.96 -30.13 -2.13
CA LEU A 203 8.22 -29.21 -1.03
C LEU A 203 7.04 -28.27 -0.80
N MET A 204 6.49 -27.72 -1.89
CA MET A 204 5.36 -26.81 -1.88
C MET A 204 4.51 -27.04 -3.12
N GLU A 205 3.19 -26.94 -2.98
CA GLU A 205 2.26 -27.00 -4.11
C GLU A 205 1.16 -25.96 -3.94
N GLY A 206 0.90 -25.21 -5.01
CA GLY A 206 -0.27 -24.37 -5.15
C GLY A 206 -1.19 -24.97 -6.20
N HIS A 207 -2.46 -25.18 -5.84
CA HIS A 207 -3.46 -25.75 -6.72
C HIS A 207 -4.61 -24.76 -6.90
N LYS A 208 -4.88 -24.35 -8.15
CA LYS A 208 -5.92 -23.37 -8.47
C LYS A 208 -6.90 -23.95 -9.49
N MET A 209 -8.18 -23.94 -9.15
CA MET A 209 -9.29 -24.29 -10.05
C MET A 209 -10.06 -23.02 -10.45
N GLY A 210 -10.86 -23.11 -11.52
CA GLY A 210 -11.72 -21.99 -11.94
C GLY A 210 -10.97 -20.72 -12.32
N TYR A 211 -9.77 -20.87 -12.88
CA TYR A 211 -8.86 -19.75 -13.20
C TYR A 211 -9.25 -19.02 -14.49
N CYS A 212 -10.17 -19.57 -15.28
CA CYS A 212 -10.74 -18.95 -16.47
C CYS A 212 -12.17 -19.44 -16.70
N ASP A 213 -12.93 -18.67 -17.49
CA ASP A 213 -14.32 -18.99 -17.86
C ASP A 213 -14.33 -19.62 -19.26
N GLU A 214 -14.73 -20.89 -19.35
CA GLU A 214 -14.80 -21.65 -20.61
C GLU A 214 -15.78 -21.02 -21.62
N THR A 215 -16.78 -20.29 -21.14
CA THR A 215 -17.79 -19.66 -22.00
C THR A 215 -17.27 -18.39 -22.69
N LYS A 216 -16.20 -17.80 -22.16
CA LYS A 216 -15.64 -16.54 -22.65
C LYS A 216 -14.36 -16.79 -23.43
N ARG A 217 -14.39 -16.49 -24.73
CA ARG A 217 -13.19 -16.46 -25.60
C ARG A 217 -12.41 -15.16 -25.42
N GLN A 218 -11.96 -14.90 -24.20
CA GLN A 218 -11.22 -13.69 -23.85
C GLN A 218 -9.84 -14.04 -23.28
N LEU A 219 -8.91 -13.09 -23.41
CA LEU A 219 -7.63 -13.15 -22.73
C LEU A 219 -7.86 -13.21 -21.22
N TRP A 220 -7.14 -14.10 -20.54
CA TRP A 220 -7.20 -14.25 -19.09
C TRP A 220 -5.80 -14.39 -18.53
N THR A 221 -5.63 -13.91 -17.30
CA THR A 221 -4.38 -13.98 -16.54
C THR A 221 -4.64 -14.66 -15.21
N SER A 222 -3.67 -15.45 -14.75
CA SER A 222 -3.67 -16.00 -13.41
C SER A 222 -2.25 -16.04 -12.87
N GLU A 223 -2.10 -15.86 -11.57
CA GLU A 223 -0.81 -15.99 -10.89
C GLU A 223 -0.84 -17.07 -9.81
N SER A 224 0.34 -17.57 -9.46
CA SER A 224 0.57 -18.40 -8.29
C SER A 224 1.92 -18.05 -7.69
N SER A 225 1.94 -17.85 -6.36
CA SER A 225 3.17 -17.58 -5.60
C SER A 225 3.29 -18.58 -4.47
N LEU A 226 4.48 -19.14 -4.27
CA LEU A 226 4.82 -20.09 -3.22
C LEU A 226 6.04 -19.57 -2.47
N GLY A 227 6.07 -19.80 -1.16
CA GLY A 227 7.18 -19.41 -0.30
C GLY A 227 7.16 -20.14 1.04
N ALA A 228 8.27 -20.74 1.45
CA ALA A 228 8.40 -21.39 2.75
C ALA A 228 9.87 -21.51 3.18
N VAL A 229 10.09 -21.58 4.50
CA VAL A 229 11.37 -21.98 5.08
C VAL A 229 11.40 -23.50 5.19
N LEU A 230 12.36 -24.14 4.53
CA LEU A 230 12.48 -25.59 4.48
C LEU A 230 13.94 -26.02 4.65
N LYS A 231 14.15 -27.19 5.26
CA LYS A 231 15.47 -27.78 5.41
C LYS A 231 15.86 -28.48 4.10
N LEU A 232 16.97 -28.05 3.50
CA LEU A 232 17.56 -28.71 2.33
C LEU A 232 18.86 -29.40 2.74
N ARG A 233 19.18 -30.51 2.07
CA ARG A 233 20.42 -31.25 2.26
C ARG A 233 21.43 -30.83 1.20
N GLN A 234 22.72 -30.98 1.51
CA GLN A 234 23.77 -30.88 0.52
C GLN A 234 23.47 -31.79 -0.69
N GLU A 235 23.75 -31.30 -1.89
CA GLU A 235 23.45 -31.90 -3.20
C GLU A 235 21.96 -31.97 -3.58
N ASP A 236 21.04 -31.46 -2.76
CA ASP A 236 19.62 -31.38 -3.14
C ASP A 236 19.45 -30.44 -4.34
N TRP A 237 18.76 -30.92 -5.38
CA TRP A 237 18.35 -30.11 -6.52
C TRP A 237 16.91 -29.66 -6.38
N VAL A 238 16.67 -28.36 -6.27
CA VAL A 238 15.35 -27.75 -6.18
C VAL A 238 14.88 -27.30 -7.57
N TYR A 239 13.66 -27.66 -7.94
CA TYR A 239 13.05 -27.37 -9.23
C TYR A 239 11.65 -26.80 -9.06
N VAL A 240 11.15 -26.19 -10.13
CA VAL A 240 9.78 -25.68 -10.23
C VAL A 240 9.08 -26.30 -11.44
N ASN A 241 7.85 -26.78 -11.21
CA ASN A 241 6.97 -27.36 -12.21
C ASN A 241 5.65 -26.58 -12.25
N VAL A 242 5.06 -26.47 -13.45
CA VAL A 242 3.71 -25.96 -13.63
C VAL A 242 2.95 -26.90 -14.57
N SER A 243 1.68 -27.16 -14.29
CA SER A 243 0.86 -28.07 -15.11
C SER A 243 0.65 -27.59 -16.56
N VAL A 244 0.76 -26.27 -16.79
CA VAL A 244 0.54 -25.58 -18.07
C VAL A 244 1.73 -24.69 -18.46
N PRO A 245 2.93 -25.26 -18.70
CA PRO A 245 4.16 -24.49 -18.93
C PRO A 245 4.13 -23.64 -20.21
N ASP A 246 3.30 -24.00 -21.17
CA ASP A 246 3.14 -23.29 -22.45
C ASP A 246 2.39 -21.96 -22.29
N LEU A 247 1.59 -21.84 -21.22
CA LEU A 247 0.81 -20.65 -20.90
C LEU A 247 1.56 -19.67 -19.99
N ILE A 248 2.82 -19.92 -19.66
CA ILE A 248 3.64 -18.98 -18.88
C ILE A 248 3.82 -17.67 -19.65
N ASN A 249 3.52 -16.55 -19.01
CA ASN A 249 3.63 -15.23 -19.60
C ASN A 249 5.11 -14.80 -19.71
N ARG A 250 5.77 -15.16 -20.82
CA ARG A 250 7.15 -14.76 -21.10
C ARG A 250 7.30 -13.32 -21.56
N ALA A 251 6.19 -12.65 -21.93
CA ALA A 251 6.22 -11.24 -22.32
C ALA A 251 6.47 -10.31 -21.12
N ASN A 252 6.16 -10.77 -19.90
CA ASN A 252 6.48 -10.08 -18.66
C ASN A 252 7.72 -10.70 -18.00
N PRO A 253 8.93 -10.13 -18.20
CA PRO A 253 10.17 -10.70 -17.68
C PRO A 253 10.25 -10.69 -16.14
N TYR A 254 9.42 -9.90 -15.47
CA TYR A 254 9.39 -9.77 -14.01
C TYR A 254 8.23 -10.53 -13.35
N GLY A 255 7.31 -11.08 -14.14
CA GLY A 255 6.13 -11.80 -13.64
C GLY A 255 6.44 -13.21 -13.14
N ASN A 256 7.63 -13.74 -13.47
CA ASN A 256 7.99 -15.13 -13.26
C ASN A 256 9.41 -15.24 -12.70
N TYR A 257 9.55 -15.79 -11.51
CA TYR A 257 10.85 -15.94 -10.84
C TYR A 257 10.86 -17.10 -9.86
N PHE A 258 12.06 -17.62 -9.60
CA PHE A 258 12.34 -18.69 -8.64
C PHE A 258 13.63 -18.37 -7.91
N GLY A 259 13.66 -18.51 -6.59
CA GLY A 259 14.89 -18.31 -5.85
C GLY A 259 14.88 -18.98 -4.49
N LEU A 260 16.04 -18.93 -3.86
CA LEU A 260 16.23 -19.37 -2.48
C LEU A 260 17.42 -18.67 -1.86
N TYR A 261 17.42 -18.54 -0.54
CA TYR A 261 18.59 -18.13 0.23
C TYR A 261 18.68 -18.87 1.55
N GLN A 262 19.91 -19.12 2.01
CA GLN A 262 20.18 -19.74 3.29
C GLN A 262 19.92 -18.74 4.42
N ILE A 263 19.21 -19.20 5.45
CA ILE A 263 18.95 -18.44 6.68
C ILE A 263 19.94 -18.86 7.77
N VAL A 264 20.16 -20.18 7.90
CA VAL A 264 21.02 -20.81 8.92
C VAL A 264 21.78 -21.96 8.29
#